data_AF-A0A356AIZ0-F1
#
_entry.id   AF-A0A356AIZ0-F1
#
_cell.length_a   1.000
_cell.length_b   1.000
_cell.length_c   1.000
_cell.angle_alpha   90.00
_cell.angle_beta   90.00
_cell.angle_gamma   90.00
#
_symmetry.space_group_name_H-M   'P 1'
#
loop_
_entity.id
_entity.type
_entity.pdbx_description
1 polymer ?
#
loop_
_entity_poly.entity_id
_entity_poly.type
_entity_poly.pdbx_seq_one_letter_code
_entity_poly.pdbx_strand_id
1 'polypeptide(L)'
;MLWAFLSAVGSILTIVIMFMTGWCMTHAGWLNDKTSETFSKIVLNVAMPCYMIWNLMSNFDRAKLKELSSGLIVPILSIGLTYVLSIVVSNVMKVRKGRKGIFRSVFFTSNTIFIGLPVNLAL
;
A
#
# COMPACT_ATOMS: atom_id res chain seq x y z
N MET A 1 -14.91 -5.20 -21.72
CA MET A 1 -14.98 -3.98 -20.88
C MET A 1 -15.91 -4.15 -19.69
N LEU A 2 -17.18 -4.56 -19.86
CA LEU A 2 -18.12 -4.75 -18.73
C LEU A 2 -17.64 -5.80 -17.71
N TRP A 3 -17.12 -6.95 -18.16
CA TRP A 3 -16.58 -7.99 -17.29
C TRP A 3 -15.40 -7.54 -16.41
N ALA A 4 -14.43 -6.86 -17.02
CA ALA A 4 -13.28 -6.30 -16.29
C ALA A 4 -13.72 -5.25 -15.26
N PHE A 5 -14.74 -4.44 -15.59
CA PHE A 5 -15.32 -3.48 -14.66
C PHE A 5 -16.01 -4.17 -13.47
N LEU A 6 -16.83 -5.20 -13.71
CA LEU A 6 -17.44 -5.97 -12.62
C LEU A 6 -16.40 -6.66 -11.74
N SER A 7 -15.33 -7.20 -12.34
CA SER A 7 -14.22 -7.81 -11.60
C SER A 7 -13.54 -6.79 -10.69
N ALA A 8 -13.17 -5.61 -11.24
CA ALA A 8 -12.56 -4.52 -10.50
C ALA A 8 -13.40 -4.08 -9.29
N VAL A 9 -14.71 -3.93 -9.49
CA VAL A 9 -15.67 -3.55 -8.44
C VAL A 9 -15.73 -4.66 -7.38
N GLY A 10 -15.73 -5.93 -7.79
CA GLY A 10 -15.68 -7.08 -6.89
C GLY A 10 -14.45 -7.06 -5.98
N SER A 11 -13.25 -6.87 -6.56
CA SER A 11 -11.99 -6.84 -5.80
C SER A 11 -11.95 -5.69 -4.79
N ILE A 12 -12.41 -4.50 -5.19
CA ILE A 12 -12.50 -3.35 -4.29
C ILE A 12 -13.50 -3.62 -3.17
N LEU A 13 -14.66 -4.19 -3.50
CA LEU A 13 -15.69 -4.51 -2.53
C LEU A 13 -15.19 -5.51 -1.48
N THR A 14 -14.39 -6.51 -1.87
CA THR A 14 -13.78 -7.46 -0.93
C THR A 14 -12.90 -6.74 0.11
N ILE A 15 -12.08 -5.78 -0.32
CA ILE A 15 -11.23 -5.00 0.59
C ILE A 15 -12.08 -4.12 1.50
N VAL A 16 -13.13 -3.49 0.97
CA VAL A 16 -14.05 -2.68 1.77
C VAL A 16 -14.72 -3.54 2.83
N ILE A 17 -15.22 -4.72 2.49
CA ILE A 17 -15.82 -5.65 3.46
C ILE A 17 -14.79 -6.04 4.53
N MET A 18 -13.56 -6.38 4.16
CA MET A 18 -12.49 -6.72 5.11
C MET A 18 -12.15 -5.57 6.06
N PHE A 19 -12.16 -4.33 5.56
CA PHE A 19 -11.97 -3.15 6.40
C PHE A 19 -13.14 -2.93 7.36
N MET A 20 -14.37 -3.06 6.85
CA MET A 20 -15.59 -2.89 7.63
C MET A 20 -15.73 -3.94 8.74
N THR A 21 -15.33 -5.19 8.50
CA THR A 21 -15.34 -6.22 9.55
C THR A 21 -14.39 -5.87 10.69
N GLY A 22 -13.16 -5.44 10.38
CA GLY A 22 -12.20 -4.97 11.39
C GLY A 22 -12.73 -3.76 12.18
N TRP A 23 -13.39 -2.82 11.50
CA TRP A 23 -14.05 -1.69 12.14
C TRP A 23 -15.20 -2.12 13.06
N CYS A 24 -16.08 -3.02 12.61
CA CYS A 24 -17.17 -3.57 13.42
C CYS A 24 -16.65 -4.32 14.66
N MET A 25 -15.58 -5.11 14.53
CA MET A 25 -14.97 -5.83 15.65
C MET A 25 -14.34 -4.87 16.68
N THR A 26 -13.78 -3.75 16.21
CA THR A 26 -13.29 -2.68 17.08
C THR A 26 -14.45 -2.00 17.80
N HIS A 27 -15.53 -1.68 17.09
CA HIS A 27 -16.72 -1.05 17.66
C HIS A 27 -17.47 -1.96 18.66
N ALA A 28 -17.46 -3.27 18.43
CA ALA A 28 -18.00 -4.27 19.34
C ALA A 28 -17.16 -4.50 20.61
N GLY A 29 -16.00 -3.84 20.74
CA GLY A 29 -15.09 -3.97 21.89
C GLY A 29 -14.27 -5.27 21.89
N TRP A 30 -14.25 -6.02 20.78
CA TRP A 30 -13.40 -7.21 20.65
C TRP A 30 -11.94 -6.83 20.38
N LEU A 31 -11.72 -5.73 19.64
CA LEU A 31 -10.41 -5.15 19.39
C LEU A 31 -10.29 -3.82 20.14
N ASN A 32 -9.69 -3.86 21.34
CA ASN A 32 -9.40 -2.66 22.10
C ASN A 32 -8.12 -1.98 21.58
N ASP A 33 -7.87 -0.73 21.97
CA ASP A 33 -6.70 0.05 21.52
C ASP A 33 -5.37 -0.69 21.70
N LYS A 34 -5.19 -1.38 22.83
CA LYS A 34 -4.01 -2.22 23.10
C LYS A 34 -3.87 -3.39 22.12
N THR A 35 -4.99 -4.01 21.75
CA THR A 35 -5.01 -5.12 20.78
C THR A 35 -4.66 -4.60 19.39
N SER A 36 -5.22 -3.47 18.97
CA SER A 36 -4.92 -2.81 17.70
C SER A 36 -3.45 -2.37 17.60
N GLU A 37 -2.88 -1.83 18.68
CA GLU A 37 -1.46 -1.49 18.75
C GLU A 37 -0.57 -2.73 18.65
N THR A 38 -0.92 -3.80 19.35
CA THR A 38 -0.19 -5.07 19.32
C THR A 38 -0.21 -5.68 17.93
N PHE A 39 -1.38 -5.72 17.27
CA PHE A 39 -1.52 -6.17 15.89
C PHE A 39 -0.65 -5.34 14.94
N SER A 40 -0.69 -4.01 15.07
CA SER A 40 0.11 -3.11 14.24
C SER A 40 1.61 -3.40 14.39
N LYS A 41 2.08 -3.62 15.63
CA LYS A 41 3.49 -3.97 15.90
C LYS A 41 3.87 -5.32 15.30
N ILE A 42 3.03 -6.34 15.42
CA ILE A 42 3.30 -7.67 14.84
C ILE A 42 3.35 -7.57 13.32
N VAL A 43 2.38 -6.89 12.71
CA VAL A 43 2.32 -6.74 11.25
C VAL A 43 3.54 -5.98 10.73
N LEU A 44 3.86 -4.83 11.31
CA LEU A 44 4.94 -3.97 10.83
C LEU A 44 6.34 -4.52 11.13
N ASN A 45 6.54 -5.14 12.31
CA ASN A 45 7.88 -5.54 12.76
C ASN A 45 8.20 -7.01 12.48
N VAL A 46 7.20 -7.86 12.27
CA VAL A 46 7.41 -9.31 12.07
C VAL A 46 6.88 -9.74 10.71
N ALA A 47 5.57 -9.59 10.47
CA ALA A 47 4.94 -10.10 9.25
C ALA A 47 5.53 -9.44 7.99
N MET A 48 5.71 -8.12 8.02
CA MET A 48 6.23 -7.35 6.87
C MET A 48 7.68 -7.73 6.50
N PRO A 49 8.65 -7.73 7.42
CA PRO A 49 10.01 -8.18 7.11
C PRO A 49 10.06 -9.62 6.61
N CYS A 50 9.32 -10.53 7.27
CA CYS A 50 9.25 -11.93 6.85
C CYS A 50 8.67 -12.06 5.43
N TYR A 51 7.59 -11.33 5.14
CA TYR A 51 7.00 -11.28 3.81
C TYR A 51 7.97 -10.74 2.76
N MET A 52 8.71 -9.67 3.05
CA MET A 52 9.68 -9.10 2.11
C MET A 52 10.81 -10.09 1.79
N ILE A 53 11.33 -10.81 2.80
CA ILE A 53 12.37 -11.82 2.59
C ILE A 53 11.80 -12.98 1.76
N TRP A 54 10.64 -13.50 2.13
CA TRP A 54 9.98 -14.58 1.37
C TRP A 54 9.71 -14.16 -0.07
N ASN A 55 9.17 -12.96 -0.29
CA ASN A 55 8.91 -12.43 -1.62
C ASN A 55 10.18 -12.34 -2.47
N LEU A 56 11.29 -11.88 -1.87
CA LEU A 56 12.58 -11.81 -2.54
C LEU A 56 13.06 -13.20 -2.94
N MET A 57 13.05 -14.16 -2.01
CA MET A 57 13.51 -15.54 -2.28
C MET A 57 12.63 -16.29 -3.29
N SER A 58 11.32 -16.04 -3.30
CA SER A 58 10.38 -16.76 -4.17
C SER A 58 10.24 -16.17 -5.57
N ASN A 59 10.44 -14.85 -5.73
CA ASN A 59 10.19 -14.19 -7.01
C ASN A 59 11.44 -13.78 -7.77
N PHE A 60 12.61 -13.78 -7.12
CA PHE A 60 13.85 -13.29 -7.70
C PHE A 60 14.91 -14.39 -7.77
N ASP A 61 15.40 -14.63 -8.99
CA ASP A 61 16.62 -15.41 -9.25
C ASP A 61 17.69 -14.48 -9.86
N ARG A 62 18.94 -14.92 -9.98
CA ARG A 62 20.07 -14.12 -10.51
C ARG A 62 19.75 -13.41 -11.81
N ALA A 63 19.06 -14.08 -12.74
CA ALA A 63 18.67 -13.50 -14.02
C ALA A 63 17.66 -12.35 -13.83
N LYS A 64 16.61 -12.58 -13.04
CA LYS A 64 15.59 -11.56 -12.72
C LYS A 64 16.15 -10.39 -11.94
N LEU A 65 17.11 -10.60 -11.03
CA LEU A 65 17.77 -9.50 -10.31
C LEU A 65 18.57 -8.59 -11.26
N LYS A 66 19.21 -9.18 -12.28
CA LYS A 66 19.94 -8.42 -13.31
C LYS A 66 19.00 -7.67 -14.26
N GLU A 67 17.83 -8.23 -14.54
CA GLU A 67 16.78 -7.54 -15.29
C GLU A 67 16.19 -6.37 -14.47
N LEU A 68 15.91 -6.62 -13.18
CA LEU A 68 15.36 -5.62 -12.27
C LEU A 68 16.31 -4.44 -12.06
N SER A 69 17.64 -4.69 -12.05
CA SER A 69 18.62 -3.61 -11.91
C SER A 69 18.59 -2.64 -13.08
N SER A 70 18.30 -3.12 -14.30
CA SER A 70 18.06 -2.25 -15.45
C SER A 70 16.69 -1.57 -15.39
N GLY A 71 15.68 -2.25 -14.85
CA GLY A 71 14.31 -1.72 -14.70
C GLY A 71 14.10 -0.76 -13.53
N LEU A 72 15.03 -0.71 -12.57
CA LEU A 72 14.94 0.05 -11.31
C LEU A 72 14.78 1.56 -11.52
N ILE A 73 15.22 2.07 -12.67
CA ILE A 73 15.04 3.47 -13.07
C ILE A 73 13.56 3.86 -13.09
N VAL A 74 12.65 2.96 -13.50
CA VAL A 74 11.22 3.23 -13.64
C VAL A 74 10.54 3.52 -12.30
N PRO A 75 10.63 2.64 -11.27
CA PRO A 75 10.04 2.93 -9.97
C PRO A 75 10.69 4.13 -9.27
N ILE A 76 12.01 4.33 -9.42
CA ILE A 76 12.71 5.50 -8.83
C ILE A 76 12.18 6.80 -9.44
N LEU A 77 12.12 6.88 -10.77
CA LEU A 77 11.59 8.06 -11.45
C LEU A 77 10.12 8.28 -11.15
N SER A 78 9.30 7.22 -11.15
CA SER A 78 7.87 7.32 -10.82
C SER A 78 7.64 7.88 -9.42
N ILE A 79 8.36 7.36 -8.41
CA ILE A 79 8.28 7.85 -7.03
C ILE A 79 8.79 9.29 -6.93
N GLY A 80 9.92 9.60 -7.57
CA GLY A 80 10.50 10.93 -7.58
C GLY A 80 9.57 11.99 -8.21
N LEU A 81 9.00 11.67 -9.37
CA LEU A 81 8.04 12.54 -10.06
C LEU A 81 6.78 12.74 -9.22
N THR A 82 6.26 11.67 -8.62
CA THR A 82 5.07 11.73 -7.77
C THR A 82 5.33 12.55 -6.49
N TYR A 83 6.56 12.47 -5.93
CA TYR A 83 6.98 13.33 -4.83
C TYR A 83 7.02 14.81 -5.23
N VAL A 84 7.62 15.14 -6.37
CA VAL A 84 7.64 16.52 -6.89
C VAL A 84 6.22 17.03 -7.12
N LEU A 85 5.36 16.21 -7.72
CA LEU A 85 3.94 16.53 -7.91
C LEU A 85 3.24 16.78 -6.57
N SER A 86 3.52 15.96 -5.55
CA SER A 86 2.95 16.13 -4.20
C SER A 86 3.31 17.49 -3.59
N ILE A 87 4.49 18.04 -3.87
CA ILE A 87 4.90 19.36 -3.40
C ILE A 87 4.01 20.43 -4.02
N VAL A 88 3.84 20.40 -5.35
CA VAL A 88 2.99 21.33 -6.10
C VAL A 88 1.56 21.25 -5.59
N VAL A 89 0.98 20.04 -5.54
CA VAL A 89 -0.39 19.81 -5.09
C VAL A 89 -0.59 20.28 -3.64
N SER A 90 0.33 19.97 -2.74
CA SER A 90 0.25 20.39 -1.32
C SER A 90 0.23 21.91 -1.14
N ASN A 91 0.86 22.65 -2.05
CA ASN A 91 0.91 24.11 -2.02
C ASN A 91 -0.36 24.71 -2.64
N VAL A 92 -0.81 24.20 -3.79
CA VAL A 92 -2.05 24.63 -4.46
C VAL A 92 -3.27 24.40 -3.57
N MET A 93 -3.36 23.22 -2.95
CA MET A 93 -4.45 22.86 -2.03
C MET A 93 -4.34 23.55 -0.65
N LYS A 94 -3.35 24.43 -0.45
CA LYS A 94 -3.10 25.15 0.80
C LYS A 94 -3.08 24.23 2.04
N VAL A 95 -2.46 23.05 1.90
CA VAL A 95 -2.35 22.08 3.00
C VAL A 95 -1.66 22.74 4.19
N ARG A 96 -2.25 22.61 5.38
CA ARG A 96 -1.74 23.20 6.63
C ARG A 96 -0.26 22.83 6.82
N LYS A 97 0.61 23.81 7.14
CA LYS A 97 2.07 23.64 7.24
C LYS A 97 2.49 22.41 8.07
N GLY A 98 1.87 22.19 9.23
CA GLY A 98 2.14 21.03 10.10
C GLY A 98 1.68 19.66 9.57
N ARG A 99 0.94 19.60 8.46
CA ARG A 99 0.49 18.34 7.83
C ARG A 99 1.06 18.13 6.42
N LYS A 100 1.84 19.09 5.89
CA LYS A 100 2.40 18.99 4.52
C LYS A 100 3.30 17.77 4.35
N GLY A 101 4.11 17.44 5.37
CA GLY A 101 4.98 16.26 5.34
C GLY A 101 4.16 14.98 5.17
N ILE A 102 3.19 14.76 6.06
CA ILE A 102 2.31 13.59 6.03
C ILE A 102 1.55 13.50 4.70
N PHE A 103 0.98 14.61 4.24
CA PHE A 103 0.26 14.65 2.96
C PHE A 103 1.15 14.21 1.79
N ARG A 104 2.37 14.76 1.70
CA ARG A 104 3.31 14.42 0.64
C ARG A 104 3.70 12.95 0.71
N SER A 105 4.03 12.44 1.90
CA SER A 105 4.36 11.03 2.11
C SER A 105 3.26 10.11 1.57
N VAL A 106 2.03 10.29 2.03
CA VAL A 106 0.88 9.47 1.58
C VAL A 106 0.63 9.58 0.08
N PHE A 107 0.98 10.72 -0.53
CA PHE A 107 0.81 10.95 -1.97
C PHE A 107 1.81 10.14 -2.82
N PHE A 108 3.07 10.01 -2.41
CA PHE A 108 4.09 9.31 -3.21
C PHE A 108 4.37 7.88 -2.75
N THR A 109 4.08 7.51 -1.51
CA THR A 109 4.28 6.15 -1.01
C THR A 109 3.14 5.25 -1.47
N SER A 110 3.44 4.32 -2.38
CA SER A 110 2.44 3.37 -2.84
C SER A 110 2.19 2.25 -1.82
N ASN A 111 0.93 1.89 -1.64
CA ASN A 111 0.49 0.73 -0.85
C ASN A 111 0.21 -0.50 -1.74
N THR A 112 0.79 -0.55 -2.96
CA THR A 112 0.57 -1.63 -3.94
C THR A 112 0.70 -3.01 -3.31
N ILE A 113 1.68 -3.29 -2.46
CA ILE A 113 1.86 -4.64 -1.90
C ILE A 113 0.67 -5.07 -1.02
N PHE A 114 0.09 -4.14 -0.26
CA PHE A 114 -1.01 -4.45 0.66
C PHE A 114 -2.39 -4.38 0.01
N ILE A 115 -2.59 -3.42 -0.89
CA ILE A 115 -3.90 -3.15 -1.50
C ILE A 115 -3.84 -3.42 -3.01
N GLY A 116 -2.86 -2.85 -3.70
CA GLY A 116 -2.80 -2.93 -5.16
C GLY A 116 -2.60 -4.33 -5.74
N LEU A 117 -1.81 -5.20 -5.10
CA LEU A 117 -1.46 -6.54 -5.58
C LEU A 117 -2.64 -7.50 -5.41
N PRO A 118 -3.31 -7.56 -4.24
CA PRO A 118 -4.56 -8.31 -4.10
C PRO A 118 -5.66 -7.84 -5.06
N VAL A 119 -5.79 -6.52 -5.29
CA VAL A 119 -6.76 -6.00 -6.27
C VAL A 119 -6.38 -6.40 -7.70
N ASN A 120 -5.11 -6.29 -8.07
CA ASN A 120 -4.65 -6.57 -9.43
C ASN A 120 -4.65 -8.07 -9.76
N LEU A 121 -4.42 -8.94 -8.77
CA LEU A 121 -4.54 -10.39 -8.95
C LEU A 121 -6.00 -10.86 -9.06
N ALA A 122 -6.95 -10.07 -8.56
CA ALA A 122 -8.37 -10.36 -8.64
C ALA A 122 -9.04 -9.76 -9.90
N LEU A 123 -8.34 -8.88 -10.63
CA LEU A 123 -8.73 -8.31 -11.92
C LEU A 123 -8.46 -9.29 -13.07
#